data_AF-X1G366-F1
#
_entry.id   AF-X1G366-F1
#
_cell.length_a   1.000
_cell.length_b   1.000
_cell.length_c   1.000
_cell.angle_alpha   90.00
_cell.angle_beta   90.00
_cell.angle_gamma   90.00
#
_symmetry.space_group_name_H-M   'P 1'
#
loop_
_entity.id
_entity.type
_entity.pdbx_description
1 polymer ?
#
loop_
_entity_poly.entity_id
_entity_poly.type
_entity_poly.pdbx_seq_one_letter_code
_entity_poly.pdbx_strand_id
1 'polypeptide(L)'
;MTVMLGDILLIQETHKKAAADIKEIMMKDCATRAKCYKYIVAISGESGSGKSELSHSLARLLKPEKIRVKIIHTDNYYKVPPLLRTEWRKTQGLDSIGIDEYDWSLIEQNIREFREDREAMMPCIDII
;
A
#
# COMPACT_ATOMS: atom_id res chain seq x y z
N MET A 1 7.02 2.06 11.82
CA MET A 1 6.44 3.39 11.58
C MET A 1 5.25 3.15 10.67
N THR A 2 4.08 3.10 11.30
CA THR A 2 2.78 3.02 10.62
C THR A 2 2.60 4.30 9.83
N VAL A 3 2.19 4.23 8.57
CA VAL A 3 1.90 5.45 7.80
C VAL A 3 0.48 5.89 8.12
N MET A 4 0.34 7.09 8.66
CA MET A 4 -0.88 7.65 9.20
C MET A 4 -1.50 8.66 8.25
N LEU A 5 -2.80 8.88 8.39
CA LEU A 5 -3.48 9.97 7.72
C LEU A 5 -2.90 11.30 8.24
N GLY A 6 -2.31 12.09 7.36
CA GLY A 6 -1.68 13.37 7.71
C GLY A 6 -0.16 13.35 7.84
N ASP A 7 0.49 12.18 7.68
CA ASP A 7 1.95 12.09 7.69
C ASP A 7 2.60 12.95 6.59
N ILE A 8 3.64 13.68 6.98
CA ILE A 8 4.46 14.45 6.04
C ILE A 8 5.48 13.52 5.41
N LEU A 9 5.29 13.22 4.12
CA LEU A 9 6.23 12.39 3.36
C LEU A 9 7.42 13.20 2.86
N LEU A 10 8.63 12.82 3.27
CA LEU A 10 9.88 13.44 2.82
C LEU A 10 10.39 12.78 1.54
N ILE A 11 9.88 13.24 0.39
CA ILE A 11 10.24 12.69 -0.92
C ILE A 11 11.64 13.16 -1.35
N GLN A 12 12.59 12.24 -1.38
CA GLN A 12 13.96 12.44 -1.87
C GLN A 12 14.10 12.06 -3.36
N GLU A 13 15.21 12.46 -3.98
CA GLU A 13 15.51 12.13 -5.38
C GLU A 13 15.66 10.62 -5.65
N THR A 14 16.14 9.87 -4.67
CA THR A 14 16.21 8.39 -4.74
C THR A 14 14.84 7.76 -4.91
N HIS A 15 13.82 8.24 -4.17
CA HIS A 15 12.44 7.78 -4.30
C HIS A 15 11.86 8.09 -5.70
N LYS A 16 12.18 9.27 -6.24
CA LYS A 16 11.73 9.67 -7.59
C LYS A 16 12.36 8.81 -8.69
N LYS A 17 13.67 8.53 -8.59
CA LYS A 17 14.39 7.66 -9.52
C LYS A 17 13.82 6.26 -9.51
N ALA A 18 13.70 5.65 -8.33
CA ALA A 18 13.10 4.32 -8.18
C ALA A 18 11.64 4.28 -8.71
N ALA A 19 10.85 5.33 -8.46
CA ALA A 19 9.50 5.43 -9.02
C ALA A 19 9.49 5.52 -10.56
N ALA A 20 10.46 6.19 -11.17
CA ALA A 20 10.59 6.28 -12.62
C ALA A 20 10.95 4.90 -13.23
N ASP A 21 11.89 4.18 -12.62
CA ASP A 21 12.28 2.84 -13.04
C ASP A 21 11.09 1.86 -12.96
N ILE A 22 10.33 1.91 -11.86
CA ILE A 22 9.12 1.10 -11.69
C ILE A 22 8.07 1.48 -12.74
N LYS A 23 7.85 2.78 -13.00
CA LYS A 23 6.92 3.23 -14.05
C LYS A 23 7.30 2.66 -15.41
N GLU A 24 8.58 2.68 -15.77
CA GLU A 24 9.04 2.16 -17.06
C GLU A 24 8.71 0.67 -17.21
N ILE A 25 9.04 -0.14 -16.20
CA ILE A 25 8.76 -1.58 -16.19
C ILE A 25 7.24 -1.82 -16.27
N MET A 26 6.46 -1.10 -15.47
CA MET A 26 5.01 -1.21 -15.43
C MET A 26 4.38 -0.88 -16.80
N MET A 27 4.80 0.21 -17.44
CA MET A 27 4.25 0.62 -18.74
C MET A 27 4.58 -0.40 -19.85
N LYS A 28 5.78 -1.00 -19.81
CA LYS A 28 6.16 -2.09 -20.72
C LYS A 28 5.30 -3.33 -20.52
N ASP A 29 5.06 -3.76 -19.27
CA ASP A 29 4.19 -4.90 -19.00
C ASP A 29 2.74 -4.61 -19.41
N CYS A 30 2.20 -3.43 -19.04
CA CYS A 30 0.86 -2.98 -19.41
C CYS A 30 0.59 -3.01 -20.92
N ALA A 31 1.60 -2.70 -21.75
CA ALA A 31 1.46 -2.72 -23.21
C ALA A 31 1.14 -4.12 -23.77
N THR A 32 1.45 -5.18 -23.03
CA THR A 32 1.16 -6.57 -23.40
C THR A 32 -0.15 -7.11 -22.82
N ARG A 33 -0.82 -6.32 -21.96
CA ARG A 33 -2.06 -6.72 -21.27
C ARG A 33 -3.30 -6.35 -22.06
N ALA A 34 -4.42 -6.95 -21.67
CA ALA A 34 -5.72 -6.61 -22.22
C ALA A 34 -6.08 -5.13 -21.95
N LYS A 35 -6.95 -4.58 -22.79
CA LYS A 35 -7.48 -3.23 -22.61
C LYS A 35 -8.14 -3.11 -21.22
N CYS A 36 -7.93 -1.97 -20.56
CA CYS A 36 -8.44 -1.68 -19.22
C CYS A 36 -7.93 -2.62 -18.11
N TYR A 37 -6.76 -3.25 -18.28
CA TYR A 37 -6.15 -4.08 -17.25
C TYR A 37 -5.94 -3.33 -15.93
N LYS A 38 -6.34 -3.96 -14.82
CA LYS A 38 -6.25 -3.43 -13.46
C LYS A 38 -4.89 -3.80 -12.86
N TYR A 39 -3.90 -2.93 -13.04
CA TYR A 39 -2.54 -3.19 -12.59
C TYR A 39 -2.38 -2.96 -11.08
N ILE A 40 -1.67 -3.86 -10.40
CA ILE A 40 -1.36 -3.78 -8.97
C ILE A 40 0.16 -3.84 -8.80
N VAL A 41 0.72 -2.89 -8.06
CA VAL A 41 2.14 -2.87 -7.66
C VAL A 41 2.22 -3.08 -6.16
N ALA A 42 2.91 -4.12 -5.72
CA ALA A 42 3.20 -4.35 -4.31
C ALA A 42 4.58 -3.76 -3.97
N ILE A 43 4.64 -2.91 -2.95
CA ILE A 43 5.89 -2.29 -2.48
C ILE A 43 6.13 -2.77 -1.04
N SER A 44 7.10 -3.66 -0.88
CA SER A 44 7.52 -4.21 0.41
C SER A 44 8.88 -3.67 0.86
N GLY A 45 9.20 -3.83 2.14
CA GLY A 45 10.43 -3.34 2.74
C GLY A 45 10.27 -3.02 4.22
N GLU A 46 11.39 -2.87 4.91
CA GLU A 46 11.42 -2.60 6.35
C GLU A 46 10.79 -1.24 6.71
N SER A 47 10.35 -1.09 7.95
CA SER A 47 9.85 0.18 8.45
C SER A 47 10.89 1.29 8.24
N GLY A 48 10.49 2.43 7.65
CA GLY A 48 11.40 3.54 7.37
C GLY A 48 12.21 3.43 6.07
N SER A 49 12.03 2.37 5.27
CA SER A 49 12.74 2.19 4.00
C SER A 49 12.25 3.05 2.83
N GLY A 50 11.40 4.05 3.07
CA GLY A 50 10.88 4.93 2.02
C GLY A 50 9.69 4.37 1.20
N LYS A 51 9.00 3.32 1.67
CA LYS A 51 7.89 2.68 0.92
C LYS A 51 6.76 3.64 0.56
N SER A 52 6.37 4.49 1.50
CA SER A 52 5.24 5.40 1.32
C SER A 52 5.61 6.55 0.39
N GLU A 53 6.82 7.08 0.55
CA GLU A 53 7.42 8.07 -0.32
C GLU A 53 7.54 7.55 -1.75
N LEU A 54 8.00 6.30 -1.93
CA LEU A 54 8.08 5.63 -3.23
C LEU A 54 6.70 5.45 -3.87
N SER A 55 5.73 4.93 -3.10
CA SER A 55 4.35 4.72 -3.56
C SER A 55 3.70 6.03 -4.01
N HIS A 56 3.87 7.09 -3.24
CA HIS A 56 3.35 8.43 -3.57
C HIS A 56 4.09 9.04 -4.76
N SER A 57 5.41 8.86 -4.85
CA SER A 57 6.21 9.32 -5.99
C SER A 57 5.76 8.65 -7.29
N LEU A 58 5.53 7.34 -7.27
CA LEU A 58 5.00 6.58 -8.41
C LEU A 58 3.61 7.08 -8.81
N ALA A 59 2.69 7.22 -7.86
CA ALA A 59 1.34 7.74 -8.14
C ALA A 59 1.38 9.14 -8.78
N ARG A 60 2.29 10.02 -8.33
CA ARG A 60 2.50 11.35 -8.91
C ARG A 60 2.99 11.28 -10.36
N LEU A 61 3.92 10.37 -10.68
CA LEU A 61 4.44 10.18 -12.04
C LEU A 61 3.41 9.62 -13.03
N LEU A 62 2.38 8.94 -12.53
CA LEU A 62 1.30 8.36 -13.32
C LEU A 62 0.13 9.33 -13.56
N LYS A 63 0.02 10.40 -12.77
CA LYS A 63 -1.04 11.41 -12.89
C LYS A 63 -1.06 12.11 -14.28
N PRO A 64 0.09 12.55 -14.86
CA PRO A 64 0.10 13.15 -16.20
C PRO A 64 -0.34 12.19 -17.31
N GLU A 65 -0.16 10.88 -17.12
CA GLU A 65 -0.60 9.82 -18.05
C GLU A 65 -2.11 9.55 -17.95
N LYS A 66 -2.84 10.32 -17.12
CA LYS A 66 -4.27 10.15 -16.81
C LYS A 66 -4.60 8.77 -16.21
N ILE A 67 -3.62 8.09 -15.62
CA ILE A 67 -3.81 6.84 -14.91
C ILE A 67 -4.25 7.16 -13.47
N ARG A 68 -5.43 6.67 -13.08
CA ARG A 68 -5.95 6.80 -11.72
C ARG A 68 -5.27 5.77 -10.82
N VAL A 69 -4.75 6.21 -9.69
CA VAL A 69 -4.03 5.37 -8.73
C VAL A 69 -4.67 5.51 -7.37
N LYS A 70 -4.87 4.37 -6.69
CA LYS A 70 -5.22 4.32 -5.27
C LYS A 70 -4.10 3.62 -4.54
N ILE A 71 -3.52 4.30 -3.55
CA ILE A 71 -2.52 3.71 -2.66
C ILE A 71 -3.25 3.05 -1.50
N ILE A 72 -2.82 1.84 -1.16
CA ILE A 72 -3.34 1.06 -0.04
C ILE A 72 -2.16 0.79 0.90
N HIS A 73 -2.30 1.19 2.15
CA HIS A 73 -1.34 0.87 3.21
C HIS A 73 -1.85 -0.36 3.96
N THR A 74 -1.08 -1.44 3.96
CA THR A 74 -1.40 -2.69 4.69
C THR A 74 -1.53 -2.45 6.20
N ASP A 75 -0.92 -1.38 6.70
CA ASP A 75 -1.03 -0.94 8.09
C ASP A 75 -2.46 -0.59 8.52
N ASN A 76 -3.35 -0.27 7.58
CA ASN A 76 -4.76 -0.03 7.87
C ASN A 76 -5.57 -1.33 8.05
N TYR A 77 -4.96 -2.47 7.74
CA TYR A 77 -5.62 -3.79 7.74
C TYR A 77 -5.21 -4.65 8.93
N TYR A 78 -4.56 -4.09 9.94
CA TYR A 78 -4.33 -4.85 11.17
C TYR A 78 -5.66 -5.17 11.85
N LYS A 79 -5.82 -6.42 12.30
CA LYS A 79 -6.98 -6.87 13.09
C LYS A 79 -7.08 -6.12 14.42
N VAL A 80 -5.94 -5.77 15.00
CA VAL A 80 -5.85 -5.10 16.31
C VAL A 80 -5.55 -3.60 16.11
N PRO A 81 -6.36 -2.71 16.72
CA PRO A 81 -6.15 -1.27 16.67
C PRO A 81 -4.74 -0.88 17.17
N PRO A 82 -4.11 0.17 16.60
CA PRO A 82 -2.75 0.58 16.95
C PRO A 82 -2.53 0.79 18.45
N LEU A 83 -3.48 1.41 19.15
CA LEU A 83 -3.41 1.69 20.59
C LEU A 83 -3.37 0.42 21.45
N LEU A 84 -3.97 -0.68 20.99
CA LEU A 84 -4.07 -1.94 21.72
C LEU A 84 -3.02 -2.97 21.26
N ARG A 85 -2.35 -2.73 20.13
CA ARG A 85 -1.50 -3.73 19.47
C ARG A 85 -0.31 -4.15 20.32
N THR A 86 0.34 -3.22 21.00
CA THR A 86 1.49 -3.52 21.86
C THR A 86 1.10 -4.43 23.02
N GLU A 87 0.00 -4.12 23.70
CA GLU A 87 -0.49 -4.94 24.81
C GLU A 87 -0.97 -6.31 24.31
N TRP A 88 -1.68 -6.34 23.18
CA TRP A 88 -2.11 -7.59 22.55
C TRP A 88 -0.91 -8.52 22.26
N ARG A 89 0.16 -8.01 21.63
CA ARG A 89 1.39 -8.77 21.35
C ARG A 89 2.06 -9.33 22.60
N LYS A 90 2.07 -8.56 23.70
CA LYS A 90 2.60 -9.04 25.00
C LYS A 90 1.79 -10.20 25.55
N THR A 91 0.45 -10.15 25.41
CA THR A 91 -0.43 -11.21 25.92
C THR A 91 -0.43 -12.49 25.08
N GLN A 92 -0.26 -12.38 23.76
CA GLN A 92 -0.30 -13.51 22.83
C GLN A 92 1.08 -14.16 22.59
N GLY A 93 2.17 -13.51 23.02
CA GLY A 93 3.53 -13.98 22.81
C GLY A 93 4.11 -13.58 21.45
N LEU A 94 5.44 -13.61 21.33
CA LEU A 94 6.15 -13.13 20.13
C LEU A 94 5.85 -13.94 18.87
N ASP A 95 5.48 -15.22 19.01
CA ASP A 95 5.10 -16.09 17.90
C ASP A 95 3.82 -15.62 17.18
N SER A 96 3.02 -14.77 17.82
CA SER A 96 1.82 -14.15 17.22
C SER A 96 2.12 -12.96 16.32
N ILE A 97 3.38 -12.48 16.29
CA ILE A 97 3.80 -11.33 15.48
C ILE A 97 4.17 -11.82 14.09
N GLY A 98 3.41 -11.41 13.09
CA GLY A 98 3.66 -11.84 11.72
C GLY A 98 2.54 -11.49 10.78
N ILE A 99 2.46 -12.25 9.68
CA ILE A 99 1.47 -12.04 8.63
C ILE A 99 0.04 -12.20 9.17
N ASP A 100 -0.18 -12.99 10.21
CA ASP A 100 -1.52 -13.25 10.75
C ASP A 100 -2.13 -12.06 11.51
N GLU A 101 -1.36 -11.01 11.77
CA GLU A 101 -1.87 -9.77 12.36
C GLU A 101 -2.77 -8.97 11.40
N TYR A 102 -2.66 -9.22 10.10
CA TYR A 102 -3.46 -8.56 9.07
C TYR A 102 -4.78 -9.30 8.80
N ASP A 103 -5.81 -8.53 8.48
CA ASP A 103 -7.07 -9.03 7.92
C ASP A 103 -6.88 -9.32 6.43
N TRP A 104 -6.33 -10.51 6.14
CA TRP A 104 -6.16 -11.00 4.77
C TRP A 104 -7.46 -11.13 4.01
N SER A 105 -8.57 -11.45 4.70
CA SER A 105 -9.88 -11.57 4.05
C SER A 105 -10.31 -10.23 3.47
N LEU A 106 -10.12 -9.14 4.21
CA LEU A 106 -10.45 -7.79 3.73
C LEU A 106 -9.46 -7.30 2.65
N ILE A 107 -8.17 -7.61 2.76
CA ILE A 107 -7.17 -7.28 1.73
C ILE A 107 -7.54 -7.97 0.40
N GLU A 108 -7.78 -9.28 0.44
CA GLU A 108 -8.14 -10.07 -0.73
C GLU A 108 -9.46 -9.63 -1.35
N GLN A 109 -10.44 -9.29 -0.51
CA GLN A 109 -11.69 -8.71 -0.96
C GLN A 109 -11.47 -7.41 -1.75
N ASN A 110 -10.70 -6.46 -1.21
CA ASN A 110 -10.44 -5.18 -1.87
C ASN A 110 -9.64 -5.34 -3.17
N ILE A 111 -8.70 -6.29 -3.22
CA ILE A 111 -7.97 -6.63 -4.44
C ILE A 111 -8.93 -7.19 -5.50
N ARG A 112 -9.83 -8.08 -5.12
CA ARG A 112 -10.83 -8.67 -6.03
C ARG A 112 -11.80 -7.60 -6.53
N GLU A 113 -12.34 -6.77 -5.65
CA GLU A 113 -13.25 -5.67 -6.01
C GLU A 113 -12.59 -4.70 -7.00
N PHE A 114 -11.32 -4.35 -6.79
CA PHE A 114 -10.56 -3.53 -7.74
C PHE A 114 -10.41 -4.19 -9.12
N ARG A 115 -10.11 -5.50 -9.15
CA ARG A 115 -9.96 -6.26 -10.40
C ARG A 115 -11.27 -6.37 -11.17
N GLU A 116 -12.39 -6.46 -10.47
CA GLU A 116 -13.73 -6.62 -11.03
C GLU A 116 -14.45 -5.28 -11.28
N ASP A 117 -13.77 -4.15 -11.08
CA ASP A 117 -14.34 -2.80 -11.24
C ASP A 117 -15.55 -2.53 -10.33
N ARG A 118 -15.55 -3.13 -9.13
CA ARG A 118 -16.57 -2.92 -8.11
C ARG A 118 -16.18 -1.79 -7.16
N GLU A 119 -17.19 -1.19 -6.55
CA GLU A 119 -16.98 -0.29 -5.41
C GLU A 119 -16.40 -1.09 -4.23
N ALA A 120 -15.38 -0.54 -3.58
CA ALA A 120 -14.64 -1.19 -2.51
C ALA A 120 -14.58 -0.29 -1.28
N MET A 121 -14.89 -0.85 -0.11
CA MET A 121 -14.75 -0.15 1.18
C MET A 121 -13.40 -0.49 1.80
N MET A 122 -12.58 0.53 2.01
CA MET A 122 -11.23 0.36 2.55
C MET A 122 -11.13 0.94 3.96
N PRO A 123 -10.44 0.26 4.89
CA PRO A 123 -10.20 0.81 6.21
C PRO A 123 -9.28 2.03 6.12
N CYS A 124 -9.60 3.04 6.93
CA CYS A 124 -8.78 4.22 7.14
C CYS A 124 -8.55 4.35 8.64
N ILE A 125 -7.30 4.19 9.07
CA ILE A 125 -6.94 4.33 10.47
C ILE A 125 -6.37 5.73 10.68
N ASP A 126 -7.10 6.50 11.48
CA ASP A 126 -6.65 7.77 12.02
C ASP A 126 -6.30 7.55 13.50
N ILE A 127 -5.11 7.97 13.93
CA ILE A 127 -4.57 7.74 15.29
C ILE A 127 -4.41 9.07 16.04
N ILE A 128 -5.01 10.15 15.51
CA ILE A 128 -5.11 11.44 16.22
C ILE A 128 -6.11 11.32 17.36
#